data_AF-A0A2E9D8E2-F1
#
_entry.id   AF-A0A2E9D8E2-F1
#
_cell.length_a   1.000
_cell.length_b   1.000
_cell.length_c   1.000
_cell.angle_alpha   90.00
_cell.angle_beta   90.00
_cell.angle_gamma   90.00
#
_symmetry.space_group_name_H-M   'P 1'
#
loop_
_entity.id
_entity.type
_entity.pdbx_description
1 polymer ?
#
loop_
_entity_poly.entity_id
_entity_poly.type
_entity_poly.pdbx_seq_one_letter_code
_entity_poly.pdbx_strand_id
1 'polypeptide(L)'
;MPTVCGLAGVDYNNKTLGRDILSDQLNDPLALIVNKKVAKPHIAVVGKEHYLSMQKDGTDIKLHELNSKNPLIDVKENYPEIVERYSHRLIGMYETAKYMMYNNQN
;
A
#
# COMPACT_ATOMS: atom_id res chain seq x y z
N MET A 1 9.68 -2.58 -14.20
CA MET A 1 9.59 -1.11 -14.23
C MET A 1 8.51 -0.69 -15.22
N PRO A 2 7.23 -0.90 -14.88
CA PRO A 2 6.12 -0.71 -15.82
C PRO A 2 6.02 0.73 -16.37
N THR A 3 6.21 1.78 -15.57
CA THR A 3 6.18 3.18 -16.06
C THR A 3 7.23 3.48 -17.13
N VAL A 4 8.45 2.97 -16.96
CA VAL A 4 9.53 3.19 -17.93
C VAL A 4 9.22 2.47 -19.23
N CYS A 5 8.67 1.24 -19.17
CA CYS A 5 8.22 0.51 -20.35
C CYS A 5 7.10 1.25 -21.09
N GLY A 6 6.11 1.78 -20.36
CA GLY A 6 5.04 2.61 -20.92
C GLY A 6 5.57 3.87 -21.62
N LEU A 7 6.47 4.61 -20.96
CA LEU A 7 7.14 5.78 -21.55
C LEU A 7 7.94 5.44 -22.81
N ALA A 8 8.59 4.29 -22.85
CA ALA A 8 9.37 3.83 -23.99
C ALA A 8 8.51 3.29 -25.14
N GLY A 9 7.19 3.16 -24.96
CA GLY A 9 6.30 2.55 -25.95
C GLY A 9 6.57 1.06 -26.19
N VAL A 10 7.14 0.36 -25.22
CA VAL A 10 7.49 -1.06 -25.32
C VAL A 10 6.41 -1.88 -24.66
N ASP A 11 5.86 -2.87 -25.37
CA ASP A 11 4.90 -3.81 -24.80
C ASP A 11 5.53 -4.60 -23.63
N TYR A 12 4.76 -4.79 -22.57
CA TYR A 12 5.25 -5.50 -21.38
C TYR A 12 4.15 -6.33 -20.72
N ASN A 13 4.55 -7.43 -20.11
CA ASN A 13 3.74 -8.16 -19.14
C ASN A 13 4.28 -7.89 -17.73
N ASN A 14 3.51 -7.18 -16.90
CA ASN A 14 3.97 -6.77 -15.58
C ASN A 14 3.74 -7.87 -14.53
N LYS A 15 4.80 -8.61 -14.20
CA LYS A 15 4.84 -9.58 -13.09
C LYS A 15 5.33 -8.97 -11.76
N THR A 16 5.33 -7.64 -11.62
CA THR A 16 5.76 -6.94 -10.40
C THR A 16 4.56 -6.35 -9.67
N LEU A 17 4.73 -5.96 -8.40
CA LEU A 17 3.70 -5.25 -7.62
C LEU A 17 3.54 -3.78 -8.01
N GLY A 18 4.58 -3.18 -8.60
CA GLY A 18 4.51 -1.81 -9.10
C GLY A 18 3.59 -1.71 -10.30
N ARG A 19 3.18 -0.49 -10.67
CA ARG A 19 2.32 -0.26 -11.84
C ARG A 19 2.80 0.92 -12.66
N ASP A 20 2.33 1.00 -13.89
CA ASP A 20 2.48 2.21 -14.70
C ASP A 20 1.52 3.29 -14.16
N ILE A 21 2.09 4.41 -13.75
CA ILE A 21 1.37 5.57 -13.21
C ILE A 21 0.75 6.44 -14.31
N LEU A 22 1.17 6.26 -15.56
CA LEU A 22 0.65 6.97 -16.72
C LEU A 22 -0.54 6.24 -17.37
N SER A 23 -0.83 5.01 -16.91
CA SER A 23 -2.00 4.26 -17.37
C SER A 23 -3.30 4.77 -16.73
N ASP A 24 -4.39 4.86 -17.50
CA ASP A 24 -5.69 5.39 -17.07
C ASP A 24 -6.43 4.54 -16.01
N GLN A 25 -5.88 3.39 -15.61
CA GLN A 25 -6.56 2.42 -14.74
C GLN A 25 -6.31 2.62 -13.24
N LEU A 26 -6.40 3.86 -12.73
CA LEU A 26 -6.15 4.17 -11.31
C LEU A 26 -7.44 4.19 -10.49
N ASN A 27 -8.00 3.02 -10.19
CA ASN A 27 -9.10 2.90 -9.23
C ASN A 27 -8.57 2.66 -7.80
N ASP A 28 -8.72 3.63 -6.90
CA ASP A 28 -8.27 3.62 -5.49
C ASP A 28 -6.81 3.11 -5.30
N PRO A 29 -5.80 3.80 -5.89
CA PRO A 29 -4.41 3.37 -5.81
C PRO A 29 -3.87 3.46 -4.37
N LEU A 30 -3.05 2.47 -3.98
CA LEU A 30 -2.33 2.46 -2.71
C LEU A 30 -0.84 2.28 -2.95
N ALA A 31 -0.01 2.97 -2.15
CA ALA A 31 1.42 2.73 -2.06
C ALA A 31 1.74 1.95 -0.77
N LEU A 32 2.36 0.78 -0.92
CA LEU A 32 2.80 -0.06 0.20
C LEU A 32 4.11 0.46 0.80
N ILE A 33 4.15 0.56 2.12
CA ILE A 33 5.35 0.88 2.91
C ILE A 33 5.63 -0.28 3.86
N VAL A 34 6.88 -0.77 3.86
CA VAL A 34 7.36 -1.80 4.80
C VAL A 34 8.56 -1.25 5.55
N ASN A 35 8.40 -1.05 6.86
CA ASN A 35 9.46 -0.54 7.71
C ASN A 35 9.96 -1.62 8.68
N LYS A 36 11.25 -1.95 8.56
CA LYS A 36 11.95 -2.93 9.42
C LYS A 36 12.94 -2.28 10.41
N LYS A 37 13.09 -0.94 10.39
CA LYS A 37 14.13 -0.21 11.16
C LYS A 37 13.73 0.13 12.60
N VAL A 38 12.49 -0.15 13.01
CA VAL A 38 11.96 0.11 14.35
C VAL A 38 11.83 -1.18 15.16
N ALA A 39 11.84 -1.07 16.50
CA ALA A 39 11.79 -2.22 17.41
C ALA A 39 10.60 -3.16 17.14
N LYS A 40 9.47 -2.61 16.70
CA LYS A 40 8.33 -3.36 16.18
C LYS A 40 8.15 -3.06 14.70
N PRO A 41 8.42 -4.02 13.79
CA PRO A 41 8.26 -3.78 12.37
C PRO A 41 6.81 -3.40 12.04
N HIS A 42 6.63 -2.34 11.25
CA HIS A 42 5.32 -1.87 10.84
C HIS A 42 5.16 -1.93 9.32
N ILE A 43 3.91 -2.07 8.89
CA ILE A 43 3.49 -2.01 7.50
C ILE A 43 2.43 -0.93 7.37
N ALA A 44 2.39 -0.28 6.22
CA ALA A 44 1.42 0.78 5.97
C ALA A 44 1.02 0.87 4.49
N VAL A 45 -0.12 1.50 4.24
CA VAL A 45 -0.54 1.95 2.92
C VAL A 45 -0.82 3.45 2.92
N VAL A 46 -0.39 4.12 1.86
CA VAL A 46 -0.77 5.51 1.56
C VAL A 46 -1.75 5.47 0.39
N GLY A 47 -2.98 5.90 0.62
CA GLY A 47 -3.96 6.15 -0.43
C GLY A 47 -4.05 7.62 -0.79
N LYS A 48 -5.13 8.00 -1.47
CA LYS A 48 -5.34 9.38 -1.91
C LYS A 48 -5.59 10.33 -0.74
N GLU A 49 -6.47 9.93 0.19
CA GLU A 49 -6.93 10.78 1.30
C GLU A 49 -6.45 10.28 2.66
N HIS A 50 -6.06 9.00 2.76
CA HIS A 50 -5.79 8.35 4.04
C HIS A 50 -4.47 7.59 4.04
N TYR A 51 -3.84 7.57 5.21
CA TYR A 51 -2.70 6.72 5.54
C TYR A 51 -3.14 5.73 6.62
N LEU A 52 -3.00 4.44 6.35
CA LEU A 52 -3.25 3.38 7.34
C LEU A 52 -1.93 2.69 7.67
N SER A 53 -1.67 2.49 8.96
CA SER A 53 -0.51 1.75 9.45
C SER A 53 -0.92 0.74 10.52
N MET A 54 -0.15 -0.33 10.63
CA MET A 54 -0.30 -1.36 11.66
C MET A 54 1.02 -2.09 11.91
N GLN A 55 1.11 -2.79 13.03
CA GLN A 55 2.16 -3.79 13.24
C GLN A 55 1.94 -4.98 12.29
N LYS A 56 3.01 -5.72 11.99
CA LYS A 56 2.93 -6.87 11.06
C LYS A 56 1.99 -7.98 11.49
N ASP A 57 1.66 -8.07 12.78
CA ASP A 57 0.70 -9.02 13.34
C ASP A 57 -0.76 -8.53 13.24
N GLY A 58 -0.99 -7.36 12.64
CA GLY A 58 -2.31 -6.75 12.49
C GLY A 58 -2.74 -5.89 13.69
N THR A 59 -1.92 -5.77 14.73
CA THR A 59 -2.23 -4.96 15.91
C THR A 59 -1.85 -3.48 15.72
N ASP A 60 -2.30 -2.62 16.64
CA ASP A 60 -1.97 -1.18 16.67
C ASP A 60 -2.32 -0.46 15.35
N ILE A 61 -3.52 -0.76 14.84
CA ILE A 61 -4.05 -0.11 13.64
C ILE A 61 -4.29 1.38 13.94
N LYS A 62 -3.79 2.23 13.04
CA LYS A 62 -3.99 3.68 13.04
C LYS A 62 -4.37 4.15 11.65
N LEU A 63 -5.31 5.09 11.60
CA LEU A 63 -5.74 5.74 10.36
C LEU A 63 -5.56 7.25 10.51
N HIS A 64 -4.98 7.88 9.50
CA HIS A 64 -4.73 9.31 9.47
C HIS A 64 -5.23 9.91 8.15
N GLU A 65 -5.90 11.06 8.23
CA GLU A 65 -6.27 11.87 7.05
C GLU A 65 -5.06 12.68 6.57
N LEU A 66 -4.67 12.50 5.31
CA LEU A 66 -3.50 13.16 4.73
C LEU A 66 -3.69 14.67 4.55
N ASN A 67 -4.92 15.09 4.24
CA ASN A 67 -5.26 16.48 3.94
C ASN A 67 -5.87 17.23 5.14
N SER A 68 -5.87 16.62 6.33
CA SER A 68 -6.41 17.22 7.55
C SER A 68 -5.51 18.33 8.07
N LYS A 69 -6.10 19.32 8.78
CA LYS A 69 -5.34 20.32 9.54
C LYS A 69 -4.53 19.69 10.68
N ASN A 70 -4.94 18.51 11.14
CA ASN A 70 -4.30 17.78 12.24
C ASN A 70 -3.99 16.33 11.82
N PRO A 71 -3.05 16.10 10.88
CA PRO A 71 -2.83 14.79 10.25
C PRO A 71 -2.26 13.71 11.19
N LEU A 72 -1.81 14.10 12.40
CA LEU A 72 -1.29 13.16 13.40
C LEU A 72 -2.38 12.52 14.26
N ILE A 73 -3.62 13.00 14.17
CA ILE A 73 -4.74 12.43 14.94
C ILE A 73 -5.12 11.08 14.33
N ASP A 74 -5.28 10.06 15.17
CA ASP A 74 -5.85 8.77 14.79
C ASP A 74 -7.38 8.94 14.65
N VAL A 75 -7.88 8.76 13.43
CA VAL A 75 -9.29 8.94 13.07
C VAL A 75 -9.99 7.63 12.74
N LYS A 76 -9.40 6.48 13.08
CA LYS A 76 -9.92 5.16 12.69
C LYS A 76 -11.37 4.90 13.10
N GLU A 77 -11.79 5.39 14.28
CA GLU A 77 -13.15 5.20 14.80
C GLU A 77 -14.19 5.96 13.96
N ASN A 78 -13.77 7.00 13.24
CA ASN A 78 -14.65 7.79 12.38
C ASN A 78 -14.88 7.14 11.01
N TYR A 79 -13.99 6.23 10.58
CA TYR A 79 -13.97 5.65 9.23
C TYR A 79 -13.76 4.12 9.24
N PRO A 80 -14.60 3.36 9.95
CA PRO A 80 -14.42 1.91 10.11
C PRO A 80 -14.36 1.15 8.76
N GLU A 81 -15.10 1.61 7.75
CA GLU A 81 -15.10 1.02 6.40
C GLU A 81 -13.79 1.25 5.65
N ILE A 82 -13.11 2.37 5.89
CA ILE A 82 -11.79 2.65 5.33
C ILE A 82 -10.75 1.79 6.05
N VAL A 83 -10.85 1.68 7.38
CA VAL A 83 -9.98 0.83 8.19
C VAL A 83 -10.04 -0.61 7.70
N GLU A 84 -11.22 -1.19 7.55
CA GLU A 84 -11.39 -2.56 7.07
C GLU A 84 -10.82 -2.73 5.66
N ARG A 85 -11.21 -1.85 4.72
CA ARG A 85 -10.77 -1.94 3.32
C ARG A 85 -9.25 -1.83 3.19
N TYR A 86 -8.63 -0.84 3.84
CA TYR A 86 -7.18 -0.62 3.76
C TYR A 86 -6.41 -1.71 4.51
N SER A 87 -6.92 -2.22 5.63
CA SER A 87 -6.30 -3.32 6.37
C SER A 87 -6.23 -4.60 5.54
N HIS A 88 -7.34 -5.01 4.91
CA HIS A 88 -7.35 -6.18 4.03
C HIS A 88 -6.38 -6.04 2.86
N ARG A 89 -6.35 -4.87 2.21
CA ARG A 89 -5.44 -4.61 1.09
C ARG A 89 -3.98 -4.58 1.53
N LEU A 90 -3.67 -3.98 2.68
CA LEU A 90 -2.32 -3.91 3.23
C LEU A 90 -1.77 -5.31 3.54
N ILE A 91 -2.54 -6.15 4.24
CA ILE A 91 -2.15 -7.52 4.55
C ILE A 91 -1.95 -8.31 3.25
N GLY A 92 -2.92 -8.23 2.33
CA GLY A 92 -2.84 -8.91 1.03
C GLY A 92 -1.61 -8.51 0.22
N MET A 93 -1.30 -7.21 0.14
CA MET A 93 -0.10 -6.71 -0.55
C MET A 93 1.19 -7.17 0.14
N TYR A 94 1.25 -7.12 1.47
CA TYR A 94 2.42 -7.52 2.25
C TYR A 94 2.72 -9.02 2.10
N GLU A 95 1.69 -9.87 2.22
CA GLU A 95 1.84 -11.31 2.06
C GLU A 95 2.13 -11.69 0.61
N THR A 96 1.52 -11.00 -0.36
CA THR A 96 1.86 -11.18 -1.79
C THR A 96 3.32 -10.81 -2.06
N ALA A 97 3.81 -9.70 -1.49
CA ALA A 97 5.21 -9.31 -1.63
C ALA A 97 6.17 -10.37 -1.06
N LYS A 98 5.83 -10.96 0.10
CA LYS A 98 6.59 -12.08 0.68
C LYS A 98 6.55 -13.30 -0.22
N TYR A 99 5.37 -13.69 -0.69
CA TYR A 99 5.20 -14.85 -1.56
C TYR A 99 6.02 -14.71 -2.85
N MET A 100 5.92 -13.56 -3.53
CA MET A 100 6.68 -13.29 -4.76
C MET A 100 8.19 -13.39 -4.55
N MET A 101 8.71 -13.05 -3.37
CA MET A 101 10.14 -13.17 -3.07
C MET A 101 10.65 -14.62 -3.16
N TYR A 102 9.78 -15.60 -2.93
CA TYR A 102 10.15 -17.03 -2.95
C TYR A 102 9.56 -17.79 -4.16
N ASN A 103 8.50 -17.27 -4.76
CA ASN A 103 7.69 -17.99 -5.74
C ASN A 103 7.60 -17.31 -7.11
N ASN A 104 8.22 -16.15 -7.30
CA ASN A 104 8.24 -15.50 -8.61
C ASN A 104 9.30 -16.18 -9.52
N GLN A 105 8.95 -17.35 -10.04
CA GLN A 105 9.70 -18.01 -11.11
C GLN A 105 9.43 -17.26 -12.42
N ASN A 106 10.52 -16.90 -13.11
CA ASN A 106 10.51 -16.04 -14.31
C ASN A 106 9.44 -16.43 -15.34
#